data_AF-A0A2V5YZ38-F1
#
_entry.id   AF-A0A2V5YZ38-F1
#
_cell.length_a   1.000
_cell.length_b   1.000
_cell.length_c   1.000
_cell.angle_alpha   90.00
_cell.angle_beta   90.00
_cell.angle_gamma   90.00
#
_symmetry.space_group_name_H-M   'P 1'
#
loop_
_entity.id
_entity.type
_entity.pdbx_description
1 polymer ?
#
loop_
_entity_poly.entity_id
_entity_poly.type
_entity_poly.pdbx_seq_one_letter_code
_entity_poly.pdbx_strand_id
1 'polypeptide(L)' 'MHGVSAADLEKAKAGLPYGIPVPGRKGMVTSPYTPEEGKYVDVTGFASGSIVKDPYTGKFFLVP' A
#
# COMPACT_ATOMS: atom_id res chain seq x y z
N MET A 1 5.58 -27.33 -2.20
CA MET A 1 4.91 -26.07 -2.61
C MET A 1 4.68 -25.24 -1.34
N HIS A 2 5.51 -24.24 -1.06
CA HIS A 2 5.24 -23.31 0.05
C HIS A 2 4.70 -22.01 -0.54
N GLY A 3 3.47 -22.08 -1.05
CA GLY A 3 2.70 -20.90 -1.35
C GLY A 3 2.19 -20.36 -0.03
N VAL A 4 2.66 -19.18 0.37
CA VAL A 4 1.93 -18.35 1.34
C VAL A 4 0.48 -18.25 0.85
N SER A 5 -0.46 -18.81 1.61
CA SER A 5 -1.86 -18.88 1.20
C SER A 5 -2.40 -17.45 1.13
N ALA A 6 -3.23 -17.16 0.12
CA ALA A 6 -3.87 -15.85 -0.03
C ALA A 6 -4.61 -15.42 1.27
N ALA A 7 -5.08 -16.40 2.04
CA ALA A 7 -5.73 -16.19 3.34
C ALA A 7 -4.82 -15.60 4.42
N ASP A 8 -3.53 -15.94 4.47
CA ASP A 8 -2.58 -15.39 5.44
C ASP A 8 -2.24 -13.93 5.10
N LEU A 9 -2.13 -13.63 3.80
CA LEU A 9 -1.97 -12.26 3.31
C LEU A 9 -3.23 -11.43 3.53
N GLU A 10 -4.43 -12.01 3.34
CA GLU A 10 -5.70 -11.33 3.62
C GLU A 10 -5.86 -11.00 5.10
N LYS A 11 -5.43 -11.91 6.00
CA LYS A 11 -5.48 -11.66 7.44
C LYS A 11 -4.50 -10.57 7.86
N ALA A 12 -3.30 -10.53 7.27
CA ALA A 12 -2.34 -9.45 7.49
C ALA A 12 -2.84 -8.12 6.92
N LYS A 13 -3.47 -8.16 5.73
CA LYS A 13 -4.12 -7.02 5.06
C LYS A 13 -5.22 -6.41 5.92
N ALA A 14 -6.03 -7.21 6.60
CA ALA A 14 -7.15 -6.71 7.42
C ALA A 14 -6.74 -5.70 8.51
N GLY A 15 -5.47 -5.69 8.94
CA GLY A 15 -4.95 -4.74 9.92
C GLY A 15 -4.11 -3.59 9.34
N LEU A 16 -3.84 -3.59 8.03
CA LEU A 16 -3.02 -2.56 7.39
C LEU A 16 -3.90 -1.40 6.89
N PRO A 17 -3.48 -0.14 7.10
CA PRO A 17 -4.16 1.00 6.51
C PRO A 17 -3.98 1.00 4.99
N TYR A 18 -4.94 1.61 4.30
CA TYR A 18 -4.84 1.88 2.87
C TYR A 18 -4.03 3.15 2.63
N GLY A 19 -3.25 3.15 1.56
CA GLY A 19 -2.61 4.34 1.01
C GLY A 19 -3.66 5.34 0.56
N ILE A 20 -3.31 6.62 0.61
CA ILE A 20 -4.22 7.70 0.26
C ILE A 20 -3.98 8.04 -1.22
N PRO A 21 -4.95 7.86 -2.13
CA PRO A 21 -4.74 8.13 -3.55
C PRO A 21 -4.49 9.62 -3.81
N VAL A 22 -3.51 9.92 -4.67
CA VAL A 22 -3.14 11.30 -5.00
C VAL A 22 -4.09 11.85 -6.06
N PRO A 23 -4.83 12.93 -5.79
CA PRO A 23 -5.71 13.52 -6.79
C PRO A 23 -4.89 14.02 -7.99
N GLY A 24 -5.29 13.59 -9.20
CA GLY A 24 -4.62 13.96 -10.44
C GLY A 24 -3.44 13.08 -10.86
N ARG A 25 -3.02 12.09 -10.04
CA ARG A 25 -1.97 11.12 -10.40
C ARG A 25 -2.44 9.68 -10.20
N LYS A 26 -2.82 9.03 -11.31
CA LYS A 26 -3.15 7.59 -11.31
C LYS A 26 -1.89 6.79 -10.98
N GLY A 27 -2.04 5.77 -10.12
CA GLY A 27 -0.92 4.93 -9.71
C GLY A 27 0.00 5.57 -8.66
N MET A 28 -0.31 6.77 -8.15
CA MET A 28 0.40 7.34 -7.02
C MET A 28 -0.49 7.41 -5.78
N VAL A 29 0.07 7.02 -4.66
CA VAL A 29 -0.56 7.07 -3.35
C VAL A 29 0.40 7.71 -2.35
N THR A 30 -0.13 8.36 -1.33
CA THR A 30 0.67 8.79 -0.17
C THR A 30 0.54 7.79 0.96
N SER A 31 1.61 7.71 1.75
CA SER A 31 1.65 6.84 2.92
C SER A 31 0.63 7.29 3.97
N PRO A 32 -0.21 6.38 4.49
CA PRO A 32 -1.18 6.74 5.54
C PRO A 32 -0.50 7.03 6.88
N TYR A 33 0.77 6.65 7.03
CA TYR A 33 1.55 6.88 8.25
C TYR A 33 2.24 8.23 8.29
N THR A 34 2.47 8.83 7.13
CA THR A 34 3.09 10.15 6.99
C THR A 34 2.26 10.97 6.02
N PRO A 35 1.28 11.75 6.51
CA PRO A 35 0.50 12.66 5.67
C PRO A 35 1.31 13.89 5.21
N GLU A 36 2.64 13.86 5.35
CA GLU A 36 3.50 14.92 4.85
C GLU A 36 3.41 15.02 3.32
N GLU A 37 3.15 16.23 2.85
CA GLU A 37 2.98 16.54 1.44
C GLU A 37 4.27 16.22 0.68
N GLY A 38 4.18 15.36 -0.34
CA GLY A 38 5.31 15.00 -1.21
C GLY A 38 5.85 13.57 -1.07
N LYS A 39 5.39 12.76 -0.11
CA LYS A 39 5.77 11.34 0.02
C LYS A 39 4.90 10.44 -0.85
N TYR A 40 5.19 10.44 -2.15
CA TYR A 40 4.47 9.64 -3.14
C TYR A 40 5.09 8.25 -3.30
N VAL A 41 4.25 7.24 -3.24
CA VAL A 41 4.61 5.86 -3.55
C VAL A 41 3.96 5.50 -4.87
N ASP A 42 4.77 5.07 -5.83
CA ASP A 42 4.26 4.51 -7.07
C ASP A 42 3.74 3.10 -6.81
N VAL A 43 2.47 2.91 -7.15
CA VAL A 43 1.74 1.63 -7.08
C VAL A 43 1.16 1.30 -8.46
N THR A 44 1.78 1.83 -9.52
CA THR A 44 1.34 1.61 -10.90
C THR A 44 1.48 0.11 -11.22
N GLY A 45 0.37 -0.51 -11.60
CA GLY A 45 0.31 -1.95 -11.93
C GLY A 45 0.06 -2.87 -10.74
N PHE A 46 -0.05 -2.35 -9.51
CA PHE A 46 -0.51 -3.12 -8.37
C PHE A 46 -2.05 -3.12 -8.30
N ALA A 47 -2.64 -4.26 -7.97
CA ALA A 47 -4.08 -4.36 -7.77
C ALA A 47 -4.49 -3.69 -6.44
N SER A 48 -5.69 -3.12 -6.39
CA SER A 48 -6.27 -2.61 -5.14
C SER A 48 -6.25 -3.68 -4.06
N GLY A 49 -5.71 -3.33 -2.90
CA GLY A 49 -5.50 -4.23 -1.78
C GLY A 49 -4.17 -4.98 -1.77
N SER A 50 -3.28 -4.75 -2.74
CA SER A 50 -1.91 -5.28 -2.68
C SER A 50 -1.14 -4.65 -1.52
N ILE A 51 -0.25 -5.42 -0.89
CA ILE A 51 0.62 -4.92 0.18
C ILE A 51 1.84 -4.25 -0.45
N VAL A 52 2.04 -2.97 -0.14
CA VAL A 52 3.17 -2.16 -0.61
C VAL A 52 3.96 -1.67 0.60
N LYS A 53 5.29 -1.70 0.48
CA LYS A 53 6.18 -1.14 1.50
C LYS A 53 6.40 0.34 1.19
N ASP A 54 6.12 1.17 2.18
CA ASP A 54 6.45 2.58 2.15
C ASP A 54 7.97 2.79 2.23
N PRO A 55 8.60 3.43 1.22
CA PRO A 55 10.05 3.66 1.21
C PRO A 55 10.50 4.69 2.25
N TYR A 56 9.59 5.52 2.77
CA TYR A 56 9.91 6.60 3.70
C TYR A 56 9.89 6.16 5.17
N THR A 57 8.93 5.32 5.55
CA THR A 57 8.69 4.85 6.92
C THR A 57 9.09 3.40 7.12
N GLY A 58 9.29 2.65 6.04
CA GLY A 58 9.53 1.21 6.06
C GLY A 58 8.31 0.37 6.48
N LYS A 59 7.14 1.00 6.65
CA LYS A 59 5.88 0.32 7.02
C LYS A 59 5.16 -0.20 5.79
N PHE A 60 4.29 -1.18 5.99
CA PHE A 60 3.47 -1.74 4.92
C PHE A 60 2.09 -1.10 4.94
N PHE A 61 1.52 -0.86 3.78
CA PHE A 61 0.15 -0.38 3.62
C PHE A 61 -0.47 -1.01 2.37
N LEU A 62 -1.76 -0.79 2.18
CA LEU A 62 -2.50 -1.37 1.08
C LEU A 62 -2.74 -0.40 -0.05
N VAL A 63 -2.68 -0.87 -1.29
CA VAL A 63 -3.14 -0.09 -2.43
C VAL A 63 -4.64 0.19 -2.28
N PRO A 64 -5.10 1.45 -2.41
CA PRO A 64 -6.52 1.80 -2.36
C PRO A 64 -7.32 1.26 -3.57
#